data_AF-K2CFA7-F1
#
_entry.id   AF-K2CFA7-F1
#
_cell.length_a   1.000
_cell.length_b   1.000
_cell.length_c   1.000
_cell.angle_alpha   90.00
_cell.angle_beta   90.00
_cell.angle_gamma   90.00
#
_symmetry.space_group_name_H-M   'P 1'
#
loop_
_entity.id
_entity.type
_entity.pdbx_description
1 polymer ?
#
loop_
_entity_poly.entity_id
_entity_poly.type
_entity_poly.pdbx_seq_one_letter_code
_entity_poly.pdbx_strand_id
1 'polypeptide(L)' 'MLTEFGLPTSLAKPFSPQAIVRTMLADKKHRGRTLTLIVPQRLGHVHIHQNLPIRQVEQFIRLYHEAN' A
#
# COMPACT_ATOMS: atom_id res chain seq x y z
N MET A 1 -17.74 5.01 -8.17
CA MET A 1 -16.72 4.03 -7.68
C MET A 1 -15.80 3.62 -8.81
N LEU A 2 -14.58 3.12 -8.57
CA LEU A 2 -13.65 2.69 -9.65
C LEU A 2 -14.25 1.57 -10.54
N THR A 3 -15.10 0.73 -9.96
CA THR A 3 -15.83 -0.35 -10.65
C THR A 3 -16.78 0.16 -11.74
N GLU A 4 -17.39 1.34 -11.58
CA GLU A 4 -18.29 1.94 -12.58
C GLU A 4 -17.55 2.31 -13.87
N PHE A 5 -16.22 2.45 -13.80
CA PHE A 5 -15.34 2.71 -14.94
C PHE A 5 -14.67 1.43 -15.48
N GLY A 6 -15.09 0.25 -15.02
CA GLY A 6 -14.50 -1.03 -15.44
C GLY A 6 -13.06 -1.26 -14.97
N LEU A 7 -12.60 -0.53 -13.95
CA LEU A 7 -11.25 -0.68 -13.42
C LEU A 7 -11.16 -1.79 -12.35
N PRO A 8 -10.03 -2.54 -12.31
CA PRO A 8 -9.82 -3.53 -11.27
C PRO A 8 -9.64 -2.86 -9.91
N THR A 9 -10.42 -3.30 -8.92
CA THR A 9 -10.34 -2.84 -7.52
C THR A 9 -9.60 -3.80 -6.60
N SER A 10 -9.22 -4.96 -7.13
CA SER A 10 -8.46 -6.01 -6.43
C SER A 10 -7.26 -6.41 -7.27
N LEU A 11 -6.25 -7.00 -6.64
CA LEU A 11 -5.07 -7.48 -7.34
C LEU A 11 -5.44 -8.62 -8.30
N ALA A 12 -5.08 -8.50 -9.58
CA ALA A 12 -5.40 -9.48 -10.61
C ALA A 12 -4.68 -10.84 -10.42
N LYS A 13 -3.56 -10.83 -9.68
CA LYS A 13 -2.81 -12.02 -9.27
C LYS A 13 -2.30 -11.83 -7.84
N PRO A 14 -2.23 -12.90 -7.03
CA PRO A 14 -1.65 -12.83 -5.70
C PRO A 14 -0.14 -12.62 -5.82
N PHE A 15 0.33 -11.42 -5.54
CA PHE A 15 1.74 -11.17 -5.26
C PHE A 15 2.00 -11.53 -3.80
N SER A 16 3.15 -12.12 -3.49
CA SER A 16 3.50 -12.35 -2.09
C SER A 16 3.63 -11.01 -1.37
N PRO A 17 3.16 -10.87 -0.12
CA PRO A 17 3.32 -9.64 0.65
C PRO A 17 4.77 -9.13 0.67
N GLN A 18 5.74 -10.04 0.71
CA GLN A 18 7.17 -9.73 0.66
C GLN A 18 7.59 -9.12 -0.67
N ALA A 19 7.06 -9.60 -1.80
CA ALA A 19 7.36 -9.03 -3.12
C ALA A 19 6.81 -7.61 -3.27
N ILE A 20 5.62 -7.35 -2.72
CA ILE A 20 5.01 -6.01 -2.69
C ILE A 20 5.91 -5.07 -1.87
N VAL A 21 6.24 -5.46 -0.64
CA VAL A 21 7.08 -4.68 0.29
C VAL A 21 8.47 -4.39 -0.29
N ARG A 22 9.12 -5.40 -0.91
CA ARG A 22 10.42 -5.23 -1.56
C ARG A 22 10.36 -4.19 -2.68
N THR A 23 9.29 -4.20 -3.45
CA THR A 23 9.07 -3.20 -4.52
C THR A 23 8.81 -1.81 -3.94
N MET A 24 8.04 -1.70 -2.85
CA MET A 24 7.81 -0.42 -2.16
C MET A 24 9.10 0.18 -1.59
N LEU A 25 10.04 -0.65 -1.15
CA LEU A 25 11.37 -0.19 -0.72
C LEU A 25 12.25 0.32 -1.87
N ALA A 26 11.94 0.01 -3.13
CA ALA A 26 12.61 0.59 -4.28
C ALA A 26 12.02 1.94 -4.71
N ASP A 27 10.91 2.36 -4.09
CA ASP A 27 10.27 3.66 -4.38
C ASP A 27 11.10 4.83 -3.85
N LYS A 28 11.24 5.90 -4.64
CA LYS A 28 12.09 7.07 -4.33
C LYS A 28 11.74 7.79 -3.02
N LYS A 29 10.62 7.45 -2.34
CA LYS A 29 10.14 8.06 -1.10
C LYS A 29 10.52 7.30 0.18
N HIS A 30 11.57 6.48 0.15
CA HIS A 30 12.10 5.82 1.34
C HIS A 30 13.25 6.61 1.99
N ARG A 31 13.30 6.63 3.33
CA ARG A 31 14.52 6.97 4.11
C ARG A 31 14.86 5.75 4.96
N GLY A 32 15.87 4.98 4.54
CA GLY A 32 16.23 3.73 5.22
C GLY A 32 15.09 2.69 5.19
N ARG A 33 14.71 2.14 6.36
CA ARG A 33 13.67 1.10 6.52
C ARG A 33 12.25 1.66 6.75
N THR A 34 12.01 2.90 6.32
CA THR A 34 10.72 3.58 6.49
C THR A 34 10.17 4.05 5.15
N LEU A 35 8.85 4.08 5.04
CA LEU A 35 8.13 4.50 3.85
C LEU A 35 7.29 5.76 4.11
N THR A 36 6.99 6.47 3.02
CA THR A 36 5.98 7.51 3.00
C THR A 36 4.75 7.02 2.24
N LEU A 37 3.58 7.04 2.89
CA LEU A 37 2.31 6.68 2.26
C LEU A 37 1.37 7.88 2.20
N ILE A 38 0.61 7.96 1.12
CA ILE A 38 -0.49 8.93 0.97
C ILE A 38 -1.78 8.17 1.21
N VAL A 39 -2.51 8.54 2.25
CA VAL A 39 -3.75 7.87 2.66
C VAL A 39 -4.92 8.85 2.52
N PRO A 40 -5.99 8.50 1.81
CA PRO A 40 -7.18 9.35 1.74
C PRO A 40 -7.85 9.45 3.11
N GLN A 41 -8.21 10.67 3.52
CA GLN A 41 -9.02 10.90 4.74
C GLN A 41 -10.49 11.15 4.42
N ARG A 42 -10.73 11.89 3.34
CA ARG A 42 -12.05 12.18 2.77
C ARG A 42 -11.88 12.59 1.30
N LEU A 43 -12.98 12.68 0.56
CA LEU A 43 -12.94 13.11 -0.84
C LEU A 43 -12.25 14.48 -0.97
N GLY A 44 -11.26 14.55 -1.86
CA GLY A 44 -10.44 15.76 -2.09
C GLY A 44 -9.33 16.01 -1.07
N HIS A 45 -9.16 15.17 -0.04
CA HIS A 45 -8.15 15.38 1.00
C HIS A 45 -7.37 14.11 1.35
N VAL A 46 -6.06 14.26 1.48
CA VAL A 46 -5.12 13.18 1.81
C VAL A 46 -4.29 13.53 3.03
N HIS A 47 -3.85 12.50 3.75
CA HIS A 47 -2.84 12.61 4.78
C HIS A 47 -1.54 11.94 4.30
N ILE A 48 -0.41 12.60 4.55
CA ILE A 48 0.91 12.07 4.20
C ILE A 48 1.52 11.45 5.47
N HIS A 49 1.43 10.13 5.58
CA HIS A 49 2.12 9.39 6.64
C HIS A 49 3.59 9.25 6.30
N GLN A 50 4.45 9.94 7.04
CA GLN A 50 5.91 9.85 6.91
C GLN A 50 6.50 8.88 7.93
N ASN A 51 7.67 8.33 7.62
CA ASN A 51 8.46 7.47 8.51
C ASN A 51 7.73 6.19 8.97
N LEU A 52 6.83 5.65 8.14
CA LEU A 52 6.08 4.44 8.49
C LEU A 52 7.01 3.22 8.48
N PRO A 53 7.10 2.44 9.57
CA PRO A 53 7.96 1.27 9.63
C PRO A 53 7.54 0.21 8.61
N ILE A 54 8.49 -0.30 7.82
CA ILE A 54 8.21 -1.29 6.78
C ILE A 54 7.50 -2.55 7.30
N ARG A 55 7.80 -2.97 8.54
CA ARG A 55 7.18 -4.14 9.18
C ARG A 55 5.68 -3.95 9.40
N GLN A 56 5.24 -2.74 9.71
CA GLN A 56 3.81 -2.43 9.88
C GLN A 56 3.09 -2.51 8.52
N VAL A 57 3.74 -2.02 7.46
CA VAL A 57 3.22 -2.13 6.08
C VAL A 57 3.12 -3.58 5.64
N GLU A 58 4.15 -4.39 5.90
CA GLU A 58 4.13 -5.81 5.59
C GLU A 58 3.01 -6.54 6.33
N GLN A 59 2.82 -6.26 7.63
CA GLN A 59 1.75 -6.84 8.43
C GLN A 59 0.37 -6.47 7.88
N PHE A 60 0.17 -5.20 7.50
CA PHE A 60 -1.08 -4.74 6.90
C PHE A 60 -1.39 -5.47 5.59
N ILE A 61 -0.41 -5.57 4.69
CA ILE A 61 -0.58 -6.26 3.39
C ILE A 61 -0.93 -7.74 3.61
N ARG A 62 -0.30 -8.40 4.59
CA ARG A 62 -0.63 -9.80 4.95
C ARG A 62 -2.08 -9.93 5.39
N LEU A 63 -2.54 -9.10 6.33
CA LEU A 63 -3.92 -9.13 6.83
C LEU A 63 -4.93 -8.86 5.71
N TYR A 64 -4.63 -7.93 4.80
CA TYR A 64 -5.49 -7.66 3.65
C TYR A 64 -5.62 -8.87 2.71
N HIS A 65 -4.51 -9.58 2.47
CA HIS A 65 -4.47 -10.81 1.68
C HIS A 65 -5.18 -11.99 2.33
N GLU A 66 -5.26 -12.06 3.65
CA GLU A 66 -6.01 -13.11 4.36
C GLU A 66 -7.52 -12.85 4.36
N ALA A 67 -7.92 -11.59 4.25
CA ALA A 67 -9.32 -11.18 4.28
C ALA A 67 -10.01 -11.16 2.90
N ASN A 68 -9.26 -11.27 1.79
CA ASN A 68 -9.75 -11.17 0.41
C ASN A 68 -9.12 -12.23 -0.49
#